data_AF-M5FN80-F1
#
_entry.id   AF-M5FN80-F1
#
_cell.length_a   1.000
_cell.length_b   1.000
_cell.length_c   1.000
_cell.angle_alpha   90.00
_cell.angle_beta   90.00
_cell.angle_gamma   90.00
#
_symmetry.space_group_name_H-M   'P 1'
#
loop_
_entity.id
_entity.type
_entity.pdbx_description
1 polymer ?
#
loop_
_entity_poly.entity_id
_entity_poly.type
_entity_poly.pdbx_seq_one_letter_code
_entity_poly.pdbx_strand_id
1 'polypeptide(L)'
;MDRSQPISLQHKLAAVASLAYAKLILLAYWIISNLLPSWRHNPKWTLRRAVGFRLSGWAVSEFSPKFQDLCTRDIKIEPGDDELRRWNVGFSRTGLMDSPLTGEIGRLEKEAAIKRVKVGMYWHGPADEQGRHDYGAQEGERVMLFLHGGKYLVGTAHPSDMTSYIPMQLCNFSRTVKRIVAVEYRLSSMASKLSVHPFPTALIDAICSFRYLLQLGFHSNNIFIVGDSAGGNLALGLTRYLVEEEQRSLAGLILLSPWCDMTTSHSQPGMSRQRNYVKDVLGPAINPDSYAVKAFLGGLSPESPYISPSCKWIQPSFGGFPRTYLVAGEMEVFLDEIKTLKSRMEGFVERGLTYDETPAAPHDFCTISLMEPERSQLLARVAEWVDDADRPIAEEYLIYI
;
A
#
# COMPACT_ATOMS: atom_id res chain seq x y z
N MET A 1 -5.67 -44.65 10.39
CA MET A 1 -5.54 -44.03 11.73
C MET A 1 -6.71 -43.08 11.90
N ASP A 2 -7.59 -43.45 12.82
CA ASP A 2 -8.87 -42.81 13.14
C ASP A 2 -8.67 -41.37 13.65
N ARG A 3 -9.20 -40.37 12.93
CA ARG A 3 -9.12 -38.94 13.28
C ARG A 3 -10.42 -38.47 13.95
N SER A 4 -10.81 -39.10 15.05
CA SER A 4 -12.07 -38.76 15.75
C SER A 4 -11.93 -38.43 17.24
N GLN A 5 -10.73 -38.45 17.82
CA GLN A 5 -10.54 -38.04 19.22
C GLN A 5 -10.21 -36.54 19.32
N PRO A 6 -10.99 -35.71 20.03
CA PRO A 6 -10.66 -34.30 20.22
C PRO A 6 -9.36 -34.19 21.02
N ILE A 7 -8.42 -33.36 20.52
CA ILE A 7 -7.15 -33.06 21.20
C ILE A 7 -7.47 -32.63 22.64
N SER A 8 -6.91 -33.34 23.62
CA SER A 8 -7.21 -33.07 25.03
C SER A 8 -6.85 -31.63 25.43
N LEU A 9 -7.61 -31.07 26.37
CA LEU A 9 -7.40 -29.70 26.85
C LEU A 9 -5.95 -29.49 27.35
N GLN A 10 -5.34 -30.50 27.95
CA GLN A 10 -3.94 -30.48 28.39
C GLN A 10 -2.95 -30.31 27.23
N HIS A 11 -3.15 -31.01 26.11
CA HIS A 11 -2.29 -30.85 24.93
C HIS A 11 -2.47 -29.47 24.28
N LYS A 12 -3.71 -28.93 24.27
CA LYS A 12 -3.96 -27.56 23.80
C LYS A 12 -3.28 -26.52 24.70
N LEU A 13 -3.39 -26.66 26.02
CA LEU A 13 -2.74 -25.77 26.99
C LEU A 13 -1.21 -25.87 26.92
N ALA A 14 -0.64 -27.08 26.75
CA ALA A 14 0.80 -27.29 26.57
C ALA A 14 1.30 -26.66 25.27
N ALA A 15 0.54 -26.75 24.16
CA ALA A 15 0.89 -26.08 22.91
C ALA A 15 0.84 -24.55 23.04
N VAL A 16 -0.19 -24.00 23.70
CA VAL A 16 -0.31 -22.57 23.98
C VAL A 16 0.82 -22.09 24.88
N ALA A 17 1.15 -22.83 25.95
CA ALA A 17 2.26 -22.53 26.84
C ALA A 17 3.61 -22.62 26.14
N SER A 18 3.83 -23.62 25.27
CA SER A 18 5.04 -23.75 24.45
C SER A 18 5.22 -22.58 23.48
N LEU A 19 4.13 -22.18 22.81
CA LEU A 19 4.14 -20.99 21.94
C LEU A 19 4.40 -19.72 22.73
N ALA A 20 3.83 -19.56 23.93
CA ALA A 20 4.10 -18.42 24.81
C ALA A 20 5.54 -18.41 25.33
N TYR A 21 6.08 -19.57 25.68
CA TYR A 21 7.44 -19.74 26.19
C TYR A 21 8.49 -19.46 25.10
N ALA A 22 8.31 -20.00 23.90
CA ALA A 22 9.15 -19.68 22.74
C ALA A 22 9.16 -18.18 22.45
N LYS A 23 8.02 -17.50 22.62
CA LYS A 23 7.91 -16.04 22.42
C LYS A 23 8.66 -15.24 23.47
N LEU A 24 8.64 -15.65 24.74
CA LEU A 24 9.44 -15.01 25.79
C LEU A 24 10.95 -15.20 25.58
N ILE A 25 11.36 -16.38 25.12
CA ILE A 25 12.76 -16.65 24.75
C ILE A 25 13.19 -15.78 23.57
N LEU A 26 12.38 -15.68 22.51
CA LEU A 26 12.68 -14.85 21.36
C LEU A 26 12.80 -13.37 21.73
N LEU A 27 11.92 -12.87 22.59
CA LEU A 27 12.01 -11.50 23.11
C LEU A 27 13.30 -11.27 23.90
N ALA A 28 13.64 -12.18 24.82
CA ALA A 28 14.88 -12.10 25.59
C ALA A 28 16.11 -12.14 24.66
N TYR A 29 16.10 -13.03 23.67
CA TYR A 29 17.15 -13.11 22.64
C TYR A 29 17.26 -11.80 21.85
N TRP A 30 16.15 -11.19 21.42
CA TRP A 30 16.19 -9.92 20.69
C TRP A 30 16.69 -8.77 21.55
N ILE A 31 16.33 -8.73 22.84
CA ILE A 31 16.89 -7.75 23.77
C ILE A 31 18.40 -7.94 23.85
N ILE A 32 18.88 -9.15 24.17
CA ILE A 32 20.31 -9.47 24.35
C ILE A 32 21.10 -9.17 23.08
N SER A 33 20.63 -9.64 21.92
CA SER A 33 21.28 -9.44 20.62
C SER A 33 21.26 -7.99 20.12
N ASN A 34 20.54 -7.08 20.79
CA ASN A 34 20.51 -5.65 20.45
C ASN A 34 20.99 -4.74 21.59
N LEU A 35 21.55 -5.31 22.68
CA LEU A 35 22.02 -4.53 23.84
C LEU A 35 23.07 -3.50 23.43
N LEU A 36 24.11 -3.92 22.72
CA LEU A 36 25.14 -3.01 22.22
C LEU A 36 24.69 -2.35 20.90
N PRO A 37 24.88 -1.02 20.73
CA PRO A 37 24.55 -0.34 19.48
C PRO A 37 25.18 -1.00 18.24
N SER A 38 26.41 -1.47 18.32
CA SER A 38 27.12 -2.14 17.22
C SER A 38 26.51 -3.49 16.80
N TRP A 39 25.64 -4.09 17.62
CA TRP A 39 24.95 -5.34 17.29
C TRP A 39 23.60 -5.11 16.60
N ARG A 40 23.09 -3.87 16.61
CA ARG A 40 21.84 -3.50 15.96
C ARG A 40 22.05 -3.37 14.46
N HIS A 41 21.01 -3.60 13.66
CA HIS A 41 21.08 -3.35 12.21
C HIS A 41 21.38 -1.89 11.88
N ASN A 42 20.88 -0.98 12.71
CA ASN A 42 21.25 0.42 12.70
C ASN A 42 21.77 0.79 14.08
N PRO A 43 23.09 1.10 14.22
CA PRO A 43 23.67 1.50 15.49
C PRO A 43 23.07 2.77 16.10
N LYS A 44 22.42 3.62 15.28
CA LYS A 44 21.74 4.84 15.74
C LYS A 44 20.36 4.56 16.36
N TRP A 45 19.78 3.38 16.13
CA TRP A 45 18.48 3.05 16.71
C TRP A 45 18.58 2.84 18.21
N THR A 46 17.54 3.25 18.94
CA THR A 46 17.37 2.88 20.34
C THR A 46 17.13 1.38 20.48
N LEU A 47 17.41 0.81 21.67
CA LEU A 47 17.10 -0.59 21.95
C LEU A 47 15.61 -0.89 21.73
N ARG A 48 14.72 0.01 22.18
CA ARG A 48 13.27 -0.10 21.98
C ARG A 48 12.90 -0.21 20.50
N ARG A 49 13.48 0.63 19.64
CA ARG A 49 13.24 0.61 18.20
C ARG A 49 13.77 -0.68 17.58
N ALA A 50 15.00 -1.08 17.90
CA ALA A 50 15.60 -2.30 17.37
C ALA A 50 14.83 -3.58 17.75
N VAL A 51 14.42 -3.72 19.02
CA VAL A 51 13.63 -4.87 19.48
C VAL A 51 12.19 -4.81 18.96
N GLY A 52 11.57 -3.63 18.99
CA GLY A 52 10.22 -3.43 18.47
C GLY A 52 10.13 -3.76 16.98
N PHE A 53 11.17 -3.46 16.23
CA PHE A 53 11.27 -3.82 14.82
C PHE A 53 11.28 -5.34 14.59
N ARG A 54 12.02 -6.09 15.42
CA ARG A 54 12.00 -7.56 15.38
C ARG A 54 10.62 -8.13 15.68
N LEU A 55 9.93 -7.54 16.65
CA LEU A 55 8.55 -7.90 17.00
C LEU A 55 7.59 -7.64 15.83
N SER A 56 7.70 -6.49 15.17
CA SER A 56 6.91 -6.16 13.98
C SER A 56 7.16 -7.16 12.85
N GLY A 57 8.43 -7.43 12.51
CA GLY A 57 8.76 -8.39 11.46
C GLY A 57 8.28 -9.81 11.77
N TRP A 58 8.35 -10.22 13.04
CA TRP A 58 7.76 -11.48 13.48
C TRP A 58 6.24 -11.49 13.29
N ALA A 59 5.52 -10.46 13.74
CA ALA A 59 4.07 -10.38 13.56
C ALA A 59 3.67 -10.44 12.08
N VAL A 60 4.45 -9.80 11.21
CA VAL A 60 4.28 -9.86 9.75
C VAL A 60 4.58 -11.26 9.18
N SER A 61 5.54 -12.00 9.74
CA SER A 61 5.82 -13.36 9.30
C SER A 61 4.72 -14.38 9.67
N GLU A 62 3.93 -14.07 10.72
CA GLU A 62 2.85 -14.92 11.23
C GLU A 62 1.50 -14.68 10.53
N PHE A 63 1.47 -13.90 9.43
CA PHE A 63 0.29 -13.68 8.58
C PHE A 63 -0.16 -15.00 7.91
N SER A 64 -0.78 -15.85 8.71
CA SER A 64 -1.51 -17.06 8.29
C SER A 64 -2.93 -16.68 7.84
N PRO A 65 -3.67 -17.59 7.17
CA PRO A 65 -5.07 -17.34 6.82
C PRO A 65 -5.96 -16.92 8.01
N LYS A 66 -5.68 -17.42 9.22
CA LYS A 66 -6.41 -17.00 10.44
C LYS A 66 -6.14 -15.55 10.86
N PHE A 67 -4.98 -15.03 10.50
CA PHE A 67 -4.62 -13.63 10.76
C PHE A 67 -5.26 -12.71 9.71
N GLN A 68 -5.54 -13.22 8.51
CA GLN A 68 -6.31 -12.50 7.49
C GLN A 68 -7.69 -12.09 8.03
N ASP A 69 -8.43 -13.01 8.64
CA ASP A 69 -9.74 -12.71 9.25
C ASP A 69 -9.69 -11.64 10.37
N LEU A 70 -8.55 -11.51 11.06
CA LEU A 70 -8.37 -10.52 12.15
C LEU A 70 -7.93 -9.14 11.66
N CYS A 71 -7.36 -9.07 10.45
CA CYS A 71 -6.79 -7.86 9.87
C CYS A 71 -7.52 -7.45 8.59
N THR A 72 -8.77 -7.86 8.45
CA THR A 72 -9.65 -7.48 7.34
C THR A 72 -10.99 -7.05 7.90
N ARG A 73 -11.67 -6.16 7.19
CA ARG A 73 -13.04 -5.72 7.51
C ARG A 73 -14.02 -6.40 6.56
N ASP A 74 -15.22 -6.72 7.05
CA ASP A 74 -16.32 -7.06 6.15
C ASP A 74 -16.77 -5.78 5.43
N ILE A 75 -16.40 -5.68 4.16
CA ILE A 75 -16.70 -4.54 3.28
C ILE A 75 -18.20 -4.30 3.06
N LYS A 76 -19.07 -5.24 3.47
CA LYS A 76 -20.53 -5.08 3.43
C LYS A 76 -21.07 -4.31 4.63
N ILE A 77 -20.33 -4.29 5.74
CA ILE A 77 -20.73 -3.62 6.98
C ILE A 77 -20.28 -2.18 6.94
N GLU A 78 -21.25 -1.26 6.97
CA GLU A 78 -20.96 0.18 7.06
C GLU A 78 -20.52 0.56 8.47
N PRO A 79 -19.59 1.52 8.60
CA PRO A 79 -19.22 2.07 9.89
C PRO A 79 -20.41 2.77 10.55
N GLY A 80 -20.49 2.67 11.88
CA GLY A 80 -21.52 3.36 12.65
C GLY A 80 -21.18 4.85 12.84
N ASP A 81 -22.19 5.70 13.04
CA ASP A 81 -21.98 7.15 13.23
C ASP A 81 -21.03 7.48 14.38
N ASP A 82 -21.04 6.70 15.46
CA ASP A 82 -20.12 6.89 16.60
C ASP A 82 -18.67 6.57 16.24
N GLU A 83 -18.46 5.58 15.37
CA GLU A 83 -17.14 5.22 14.84
C GLU A 83 -16.62 6.36 13.95
N LEU A 84 -17.46 6.86 13.03
CA LEU A 84 -17.12 7.98 12.15
C LEU A 84 -16.81 9.27 12.93
N ARG A 85 -17.64 9.62 13.92
CA ARG A 85 -17.41 10.78 14.80
C ARG A 85 -16.12 10.63 15.61
N ARG A 86 -15.83 9.44 16.14
CA ARG A 86 -14.61 9.19 16.93
C ARG A 86 -13.34 9.45 16.14
N TRP A 87 -13.33 9.08 14.87
CA TRP A 87 -12.17 9.24 13.99
C TRP A 87 -12.19 10.53 13.18
N ASN A 88 -13.29 11.30 13.24
CA ASN A 88 -13.52 12.49 12.45
C ASN A 88 -13.34 12.23 10.94
N VAL A 89 -14.02 11.19 10.44
CA VAL A 89 -14.02 10.81 9.03
C VAL A 89 -15.44 10.63 8.51
N GLY A 90 -15.63 10.88 7.22
CA GLY A 90 -16.87 10.56 6.50
C GLY A 90 -16.81 9.16 5.89
N PHE A 91 -17.98 8.64 5.51
CA PHE A 91 -18.07 7.40 4.75
C PHE A 91 -19.12 7.52 3.65
N SER A 92 -18.73 7.13 2.44
CA SER A 92 -19.65 7.02 1.29
C SER A 92 -19.47 5.67 0.59
N ARG A 93 -20.45 5.30 -0.22
CA ARG A 93 -20.31 4.25 -1.21
C ARG A 93 -20.40 4.82 -2.61
N THR A 94 -19.58 4.28 -3.51
CA THR A 94 -19.72 4.59 -4.93
C THR A 94 -21.09 4.17 -5.46
N GLY A 95 -21.50 4.78 -6.58
CA GLY A 95 -22.54 4.18 -7.44
C GLY A 95 -22.06 2.86 -8.04
N LEU A 96 -22.98 2.03 -8.54
CA LEU A 96 -22.59 0.86 -9.33
C LEU A 96 -21.95 1.38 -10.63
N MET A 97 -20.72 0.94 -10.93
CA MET A 97 -20.04 1.36 -12.15
C MET A 97 -20.66 0.67 -13.37
N ASP A 98 -21.43 1.42 -14.16
CA ASP A 98 -22.07 0.91 -15.38
C ASP A 98 -21.21 1.14 -16.64
N SER A 99 -20.28 2.08 -16.59
CA SER A 99 -19.41 2.40 -17.73
C SER A 99 -18.45 1.23 -18.05
N PRO A 100 -18.22 0.90 -19.33
CA PRO A 100 -17.39 -0.23 -19.71
C PRO A 100 -15.93 -0.03 -19.27
N LEU A 101 -15.23 -1.16 -19.11
CA LEU A 101 -13.78 -1.22 -19.03
C LEU A 101 -13.23 -1.67 -20.38
N THR A 102 -12.05 -1.17 -20.71
CA THR A 102 -11.37 -1.39 -21.99
C THR A 102 -10.03 -2.08 -21.78
N GLY A 103 -9.33 -2.38 -22.87
CA GLY A 103 -8.01 -2.99 -22.84
C GLY A 103 -7.96 -4.33 -22.12
N GLU A 104 -6.80 -4.60 -21.52
CA GLU A 104 -6.54 -5.84 -20.78
C GLU A 104 -7.51 -6.01 -19.59
N ILE A 105 -7.79 -4.94 -18.86
CA ILE A 105 -8.63 -4.98 -17.65
C ILE A 105 -10.08 -5.32 -18.01
N GLY A 106 -10.63 -4.72 -19.07
CA GLY A 106 -11.96 -5.05 -19.56
C GLY A 106 -12.09 -6.47 -20.10
N ARG A 107 -11.01 -7.02 -20.68
CA ARG A 107 -10.96 -8.43 -21.10
C ARG A 107 -10.95 -9.37 -19.89
N LEU A 108 -10.05 -9.13 -18.93
CA LEU A 108 -9.91 -9.95 -17.72
C LEU A 108 -11.17 -9.92 -16.85
N GLU A 109 -11.84 -8.77 -16.73
CA GLU A 109 -13.12 -8.66 -16.04
C GLU A 109 -14.15 -9.66 -16.59
N LYS A 110 -14.26 -9.75 -17.92
CA LYS A 110 -15.20 -10.66 -18.61
C LYS A 110 -14.80 -12.12 -18.46
N GLU A 111 -13.52 -12.43 -18.68
CA GLU A 111 -12.99 -13.80 -18.59
C GLU A 111 -13.15 -14.40 -17.19
N ALA A 112 -12.88 -13.60 -16.15
CA ALA A 112 -13.01 -14.01 -14.75
C ALA A 112 -14.44 -13.80 -14.20
N ALA A 113 -15.39 -13.33 -15.03
CA ALA A 113 -16.77 -13.03 -14.64
C ALA A 113 -16.88 -12.19 -13.36
N ILE A 114 -16.04 -11.16 -13.23
CA ILE A 114 -15.96 -10.34 -12.03
C ILE A 114 -17.23 -9.51 -11.89
N LYS A 115 -17.93 -9.69 -10.76
CA LYS A 115 -19.07 -8.86 -10.40
C LYS A 115 -18.59 -7.53 -9.81
N ARG A 116 -18.97 -6.42 -10.42
CA ARG A 116 -18.76 -5.07 -9.86
C ARG A 116 -19.63 -4.85 -8.62
N VAL A 117 -19.14 -4.05 -7.70
CA VAL A 117 -19.83 -3.73 -6.44
C VAL A 117 -19.73 -2.23 -6.15
N LYS A 118 -20.56 -1.73 -5.23
CA LYS A 118 -20.38 -0.39 -4.65
C LYS A 118 -19.21 -0.43 -3.67
N VAL A 119 -18.20 0.39 -3.92
CA VAL A 119 -16.96 0.42 -3.15
C VAL A 119 -17.11 1.40 -1.98
N GLY A 120 -16.67 1.01 -0.79
CA GLY A 120 -16.67 1.87 0.38
C GLY A 120 -15.50 2.86 0.32
N MET A 121 -15.72 4.09 0.79
CA MET A 121 -14.73 5.16 0.75
C MET A 121 -14.77 5.94 2.07
N TYR A 122 -13.63 6.00 2.77
CA TYR A 122 -13.46 6.82 3.97
C TYR A 122 -12.90 8.18 3.60
N TRP A 123 -13.54 9.24 4.08
CA TRP A 123 -13.19 10.62 3.77
C TRP A 123 -12.47 11.25 4.96
N HIS A 124 -11.17 11.47 4.80
CA HIS A 124 -10.38 12.30 5.70
C HIS A 124 -10.47 13.75 5.23
N GLY A 125 -10.65 14.68 6.17
CA GLY A 125 -10.71 16.10 5.85
C GLY A 125 -11.74 16.85 6.68
N PRO A 126 -12.10 18.08 6.26
CA PRO A 126 -13.05 18.91 6.99
C PRO A 126 -14.43 18.25 7.04
N ALA A 127 -15.07 18.42 8.19
CA ALA A 127 -16.48 18.14 8.44
C ALA A 127 -17.16 19.46 8.85
N ASP A 128 -18.48 19.55 8.67
CA ASP A 128 -19.25 20.67 9.22
C ASP A 128 -19.31 20.62 10.76
N GLU A 129 -19.90 21.64 11.39
CA GLU A 129 -20.02 21.73 12.85
C GLU A 129 -20.79 20.55 13.48
N GLN A 130 -21.57 19.81 12.68
CA GLN A 130 -22.32 18.63 13.10
C GLN A 130 -21.57 17.32 12.77
N GLY A 131 -20.34 17.40 12.26
CA GLY A 131 -19.51 16.25 11.87
C GLY A 131 -19.95 15.61 10.56
N ARG A 132 -20.75 16.29 9.72
CA ARG A 132 -21.15 15.79 8.41
C ARG A 132 -20.11 16.17 7.37
N HIS A 133 -19.89 15.27 6.42
CA HIS A 133 -18.97 15.48 5.31
C HIS A 133 -19.76 15.80 4.04
N ASP A 134 -19.41 16.90 3.39
CA ASP A 134 -19.81 17.15 2.01
C ASP A 134 -18.82 16.44 1.07
N TYR A 135 -19.37 15.63 0.18
CA TYR A 135 -18.60 14.84 -0.79
C TYR A 135 -18.47 15.54 -2.14
N GLY A 136 -19.30 16.56 -2.43
CA GLY A 136 -19.22 17.33 -3.66
C GLY A 136 -17.91 18.10 -3.77
N ALA A 137 -17.34 18.17 -4.97
CA ALA A 137 -16.14 18.98 -5.24
C ALA A 137 -16.49 20.47 -5.25
N GLN A 138 -15.63 21.28 -4.62
CA GLN A 138 -15.63 22.72 -4.85
C GLN A 138 -14.84 23.06 -6.12
N GLU A 139 -15.10 24.23 -6.70
CA GLU A 139 -14.42 24.69 -7.92
C GLU A 139 -12.89 24.69 -7.72
N GLY A 140 -12.17 24.03 -8.64
CA GLY A 140 -10.71 23.92 -8.60
C GLY A 140 -10.14 23.06 -7.46
N GLU A 141 -10.98 22.37 -6.68
CA GLU A 141 -10.52 21.63 -5.52
C GLU A 141 -9.67 20.40 -5.87
N ARG A 142 -8.62 20.18 -5.07
CA ARG A 142 -7.75 19.01 -5.13
C ARG A 142 -8.12 17.95 -4.11
N VAL A 143 -7.93 16.69 -4.50
CA VAL A 143 -8.21 15.53 -3.65
C VAL A 143 -7.14 14.46 -3.88
N MET A 144 -6.84 13.67 -2.84
CA MET A 144 -6.05 12.44 -3.00
C MET A 144 -6.96 11.22 -2.91
N LEU A 145 -6.76 10.26 -3.81
CA LEU A 145 -7.31 8.91 -3.71
C LEU A 145 -6.22 7.99 -3.12
N PHE A 146 -6.43 7.51 -1.90
CA PHE A 146 -5.49 6.66 -1.18
C PHE A 146 -5.86 5.18 -1.29
N LEU A 147 -4.88 4.36 -1.64
CA LEU A 147 -4.96 2.92 -1.82
C LEU A 147 -4.00 2.28 -0.80
N HIS A 148 -4.55 1.59 0.19
CA HIS A 148 -3.77 1.07 1.32
C HIS A 148 -2.89 -0.13 0.95
N GLY A 149 -1.82 -0.36 1.72
CA GLY A 149 -0.97 -1.55 1.64
C GLY A 149 -1.60 -2.82 2.23
N GLY A 150 -0.80 -3.87 2.41
CA GLY A 150 -1.27 -5.14 3.01
C GLY A 150 -1.31 -6.33 2.05
N LYS A 151 -0.43 -6.33 1.03
CA LYS A 151 -0.18 -7.48 0.13
C LYS A 151 -1.40 -7.94 -0.68
N TYR A 152 -2.41 -7.07 -0.82
CA TYR A 152 -3.75 -7.41 -1.31
C TYR A 152 -4.50 -8.46 -0.48
N LEU A 153 -4.02 -8.83 0.71
CA LEU A 153 -4.64 -9.86 1.56
C LEU A 153 -5.28 -9.29 2.82
N VAL A 154 -4.64 -8.28 3.41
CA VAL A 154 -4.99 -7.69 4.69
C VAL A 154 -5.02 -6.18 4.58
N GLY A 155 -5.47 -5.52 5.65
CA GLY A 155 -5.66 -4.07 5.70
C GLY A 155 -7.12 -3.69 5.48
N THR A 156 -7.37 -2.41 5.66
CA THR A 156 -8.67 -1.76 5.47
C THR A 156 -8.40 -0.27 5.33
N ALA A 157 -9.27 0.46 4.61
CA ALA A 157 -9.25 1.91 4.56
C ALA A 157 -9.83 2.55 5.83
N HIS A 158 -10.35 1.75 6.76
CA HIS A 158 -10.85 2.25 8.03
C HIS A 158 -9.75 3.02 8.80
N PRO A 159 -10.05 4.18 9.42
CA PRO A 159 -9.09 5.03 10.13
C PRO A 159 -8.32 4.37 11.29
N SER A 160 -8.80 3.23 11.81
CA SER A 160 -8.06 2.48 12.84
C SER A 160 -6.90 1.65 12.30
N ASP A 161 -6.82 1.44 10.98
CA ASP A 161 -5.72 0.70 10.37
C ASP A 161 -4.41 1.49 10.42
N MET A 162 -3.29 0.78 10.45
CA MET A 162 -1.97 1.43 10.51
C MET A 162 -1.65 2.24 9.25
N THR A 163 -2.14 1.82 8.09
CA THR A 163 -1.94 2.51 6.81
C THR A 163 -2.71 3.83 6.76
N SER A 164 -3.85 3.93 7.44
CA SER A 164 -4.67 5.14 7.56
C SER A 164 -3.97 6.31 8.28
N TYR A 165 -2.81 6.07 8.89
CA TYR A 165 -1.92 7.15 9.33
C TYR A 165 -1.49 8.05 8.16
N ILE A 166 -1.27 7.49 6.96
CA ILE A 166 -0.85 8.22 5.75
C ILE A 166 -1.88 9.30 5.36
N PRO A 167 -3.15 8.96 5.02
CA PRO A 167 -4.13 9.97 4.65
C PRO A 167 -4.40 10.96 5.79
N MET A 168 -4.42 10.51 7.05
CA MET A 168 -4.63 11.42 8.19
C MET A 168 -3.52 12.47 8.31
N GLN A 169 -2.24 12.09 8.16
CA GLN A 169 -1.15 13.06 8.26
C GLN A 169 -1.01 13.92 7.00
N LEU A 170 -1.25 13.38 5.80
CA LEU A 170 -1.21 14.18 4.58
C LEU A 170 -2.29 15.27 4.59
N CYS A 171 -3.48 15.00 5.12
CA CYS A 171 -4.51 16.01 5.39
C CYS A 171 -4.01 17.11 6.35
N ASN A 172 -3.24 16.73 7.38
CA ASN A 172 -2.72 17.68 8.38
C ASN A 172 -1.58 18.54 7.84
N PHE A 173 -0.68 17.96 7.04
CA PHE A 173 0.51 18.64 6.54
C PHE A 173 0.25 19.44 5.25
N SER A 174 -0.66 18.99 4.38
CA SER A 174 -0.91 19.69 3.11
C SER A 174 -1.70 20.98 3.30
N ARG A 175 -1.23 22.04 2.65
CA ARG A 175 -1.91 23.32 2.60
C ARG A 175 -2.96 23.35 1.48
N THR A 176 -2.73 22.63 0.39
CA THR A 176 -3.53 22.70 -0.83
C THR A 176 -4.56 21.58 -0.99
N VAL A 177 -4.34 20.43 -0.34
CA VAL A 177 -5.28 19.30 -0.36
C VAL A 177 -5.89 19.16 1.03
N LYS A 178 -7.20 19.33 1.13
CA LYS A 178 -7.94 19.20 2.40
C LYS A 178 -8.71 17.90 2.53
N ARG A 179 -8.95 17.20 1.42
CA ARG A 179 -9.66 15.93 1.39
C ARG A 179 -8.79 14.81 0.83
N ILE A 180 -8.79 13.69 1.55
CA ILE A 180 -8.14 12.45 1.12
C ILE A 180 -9.15 11.33 1.30
N VAL A 181 -9.32 10.52 0.26
CA VAL A 181 -10.32 9.46 0.22
C VAL A 181 -9.63 8.11 0.18
N ALA A 182 -9.75 7.34 1.26
CA ALA A 182 -9.19 6.01 1.37
C ALA A 182 -10.19 4.97 0.86
N VAL A 183 -9.74 4.10 -0.05
CA VAL A 183 -10.60 3.13 -0.75
C VAL A 183 -10.63 1.78 -0.05
N GLU A 184 -11.83 1.33 0.34
CA GLU A 184 -12.07 -0.01 0.90
C GLU A 184 -12.22 -1.04 -0.24
N TYR A 185 -11.13 -1.33 -0.95
CA TYR A 185 -11.13 -2.23 -2.10
C TYR A 185 -11.14 -3.71 -1.68
N ARG A 186 -11.65 -4.60 -2.56
CA ARG A 186 -11.70 -6.03 -2.28
C ARG A 186 -10.32 -6.68 -2.21
N LEU A 187 -10.10 -7.45 -1.16
CA LEU A 187 -8.86 -8.20 -0.93
C LEU A 187 -8.93 -9.60 -1.52
N SER A 188 -7.79 -10.06 -2.01
CA SER A 188 -7.60 -11.40 -2.51
C SER A 188 -7.48 -12.41 -1.36
N SER A 189 -7.98 -13.62 -1.56
CA SER A 189 -7.73 -14.75 -0.67
C SER A 189 -7.78 -16.06 -1.46
N MET A 190 -7.42 -17.18 -0.84
CA MET A 190 -7.69 -18.51 -1.43
C MET A 190 -8.65 -19.30 -0.54
N ALA A 191 -9.81 -19.66 -1.11
CA ALA A 191 -10.76 -20.58 -0.49
C ALA A 191 -10.74 -21.91 -1.25
N SER A 192 -10.37 -23.01 -0.59
CA SER A 192 -10.41 -24.36 -1.19
C SER A 192 -9.69 -24.49 -2.55
N LYS A 193 -8.52 -23.85 -2.69
CA LYS A 193 -7.69 -23.74 -3.93
C LYS A 193 -8.24 -22.84 -5.04
N LEU A 194 -9.35 -22.13 -4.82
CA LEU A 194 -9.84 -21.09 -5.73
C LEU A 194 -9.50 -19.71 -5.17
N SER A 195 -8.99 -18.82 -6.02
CA SER A 195 -8.74 -17.44 -5.63
C SER A 195 -10.06 -16.67 -5.56
N VAL A 196 -10.29 -16.02 -4.43
CA VAL A 196 -11.40 -15.07 -4.24
C VAL A 196 -10.84 -13.68 -4.49
N HIS A 197 -11.50 -12.91 -5.36
CA HIS A 197 -11.07 -11.56 -5.74
C HIS A 197 -9.60 -11.46 -6.19
N PRO A 198 -9.12 -12.33 -7.11
CA PRO A 198 -7.78 -12.14 -7.70
C PRO A 198 -7.74 -10.87 -8.55
N PHE A 199 -6.55 -10.49 -9.01
CA PHE A 199 -6.35 -9.47 -10.04
C PHE A 199 -7.26 -9.76 -11.26
N PRO A 200 -7.93 -8.74 -11.85
CA PRO A 200 -7.83 -7.31 -11.56
C PRO A 200 -8.89 -6.76 -10.57
N THR A 201 -9.46 -7.56 -9.67
CA THR A 201 -10.61 -7.14 -8.83
C THR A 201 -10.36 -5.83 -8.06
N ALA A 202 -9.24 -5.72 -7.35
CA ALA A 202 -8.88 -4.50 -6.61
C ALA A 202 -8.70 -3.28 -7.54
N LEU A 203 -8.15 -3.49 -8.75
CA LEU A 203 -7.98 -2.43 -9.75
C LEU A 203 -9.32 -1.94 -10.28
N ILE A 204 -10.28 -2.84 -10.48
CA ILE A 204 -11.65 -2.47 -10.85
C ILE A 204 -12.31 -1.61 -9.75
N ASP A 205 -12.10 -1.94 -8.48
CA ASP A 205 -12.62 -1.15 -7.36
C ASP A 205 -11.96 0.23 -7.27
N ALA A 206 -10.65 0.31 -7.57
CA ALA A 206 -9.92 1.57 -7.64
C ALA A 206 -10.40 2.46 -8.81
N ILE A 207 -10.64 1.88 -10.00
CA ILE A 207 -11.22 2.58 -11.15
C ILE A 207 -12.63 3.10 -10.84
N CYS A 208 -13.46 2.27 -10.19
CA CYS A 208 -14.80 2.67 -9.75
C CYS A 208 -14.75 3.86 -8.80
N SER A 209 -13.82 3.84 -7.84
CA SER A 209 -13.63 4.93 -6.87
C SER A 209 -13.13 6.22 -7.53
N PHE A 210 -12.19 6.11 -8.48
CA PHE A 210 -11.73 7.27 -9.25
C PHE A 210 -12.86 7.89 -10.08
N ARG A 211 -13.62 7.08 -10.83
CA ARG A 211 -14.77 7.55 -11.61
C ARG A 211 -15.85 8.16 -10.73
N TYR A 212 -16.03 7.68 -9.50
CA TYR A 212 -16.95 8.28 -8.53
C TYR A 212 -16.49 9.68 -8.09
N LEU A 213 -15.20 9.92 -7.90
CA LEU A 213 -14.69 11.28 -7.67
C LEU A 213 -15.01 12.22 -8.84
N LEU A 214 -14.90 11.75 -10.10
CA LEU A 214 -15.31 12.55 -11.26
C LEU A 214 -16.81 12.89 -11.22
N GLN A 215 -17.66 11.95 -10.80
CA GLN A 215 -19.11 12.18 -10.64
C GLN A 215 -19.43 13.20 -9.54
N LEU A 216 -18.60 13.28 -8.51
CA LEU A 216 -18.70 14.27 -7.45
C LEU A 216 -18.20 15.67 -7.89
N GLY A 217 -17.67 15.81 -9.10
CA GLY A 217 -17.25 17.08 -9.69
C GLY A 217 -15.74 17.34 -9.66
N PHE A 218 -14.93 16.41 -9.16
CA PHE A 218 -13.48 16.59 -9.18
C PHE A 218 -12.94 16.46 -10.61
N HIS A 219 -12.13 17.41 -11.05
CA HIS A 219 -11.39 17.29 -12.31
C HIS A 219 -10.24 16.29 -12.17
N SER A 220 -10.01 15.43 -13.16
CA SER A 220 -8.92 14.43 -13.12
C SER A 220 -7.55 15.07 -12.84
N ASN A 221 -7.30 16.26 -13.38
CA ASN A 221 -6.05 17.02 -13.21
C ASN A 221 -5.86 17.59 -11.80
N ASN A 222 -6.87 17.47 -10.93
CA ASN A 222 -6.82 17.84 -9.53
C ASN A 222 -6.82 16.62 -8.59
N ILE A 223 -6.80 15.40 -9.14
CA ILE A 223 -6.77 14.17 -8.37
C ILE A 223 -5.33 13.65 -8.31
N PHE A 224 -4.81 13.49 -7.10
CA PHE A 224 -3.59 12.74 -6.81
C PHE A 224 -3.93 11.28 -6.51
N ILE A 225 -3.13 10.35 -7.02
CA ILE A 225 -3.23 8.94 -6.65
C ILE A 225 -2.10 8.63 -5.66
N VAL A 226 -2.44 8.03 -4.54
CA VAL A 226 -1.50 7.72 -3.45
C VAL A 226 -1.65 6.25 -3.08
N GLY A 227 -0.55 5.55 -2.86
CA GLY A 227 -0.63 4.23 -2.23
C GLY A 227 0.69 3.76 -1.64
N ASP A 228 0.59 2.91 -0.62
CA ASP A 228 1.71 2.27 0.04
C ASP A 228 1.81 0.78 -0.31
N SER A 229 3.03 0.24 -0.47
CA SER A 229 3.26 -1.19 -0.70
C SER A 229 2.40 -1.79 -1.83
N ALA A 230 1.50 -2.72 -1.51
CA ALA A 230 0.52 -3.28 -2.45
C ALA A 230 -0.47 -2.23 -2.97
N GLY A 231 -0.84 -1.25 -2.17
CA GLY A 231 -1.60 -0.07 -2.61
C GLY A 231 -0.80 0.83 -3.53
N GLY A 232 0.52 0.90 -3.37
CA GLY A 232 1.44 1.53 -4.33
C GLY A 232 1.46 0.79 -5.68
N ASN A 233 1.43 -0.54 -5.67
CA ASN A 233 1.22 -1.36 -6.87
C ASN A 233 -0.14 -1.03 -7.53
N LEU A 234 -1.19 -0.95 -6.73
CA LEU A 234 -2.53 -0.62 -7.19
C LEU A 234 -2.62 0.79 -7.79
N ALA A 235 -1.91 1.76 -7.19
CA ALA A 235 -1.78 3.13 -7.68
C ALA A 235 -1.09 3.19 -9.04
N LEU A 236 -0.03 2.39 -9.25
CA LEU A 236 0.63 2.23 -10.56
C LEU A 236 -0.33 1.66 -11.60
N GLY A 237 -1.06 0.58 -11.26
CA GLY A 237 -2.03 -0.06 -12.15
C GLY A 237 -3.20 0.85 -12.52
N LEU A 238 -3.73 1.59 -11.54
CA LEU A 238 -4.80 2.59 -11.76
C LEU A 238 -4.30 3.70 -12.67
N THR A 239 -3.14 4.27 -12.37
CA THR A 239 -2.55 5.34 -13.19
C THR A 239 -2.34 4.88 -14.64
N ARG A 240 -1.83 3.66 -14.84
CA ARG A 240 -1.68 3.07 -16.17
C ARG A 240 -3.00 3.02 -16.93
N TYR A 241 -4.04 2.46 -16.30
CA TYR A 241 -5.36 2.35 -16.91
C TYR A 241 -5.90 3.74 -17.29
N LEU A 242 -5.82 4.70 -16.38
CA LEU A 242 -6.34 6.04 -16.62
C LEU A 242 -5.60 6.77 -17.75
N VAL A 243 -4.29 6.60 -17.87
CA VAL A 243 -3.47 7.23 -18.91
C VAL A 243 -3.66 6.54 -20.26
N GLU A 244 -3.54 5.21 -20.32
CA GLU A 244 -3.51 4.46 -21.59
C GLU A 244 -4.92 4.24 -22.15
N GLU A 245 -5.89 3.94 -21.28
CA GLU A 245 -7.23 3.52 -21.70
C GLU A 245 -8.25 4.66 -21.65
N GLU A 246 -8.10 5.59 -20.70
CA GLU A 246 -9.02 6.73 -20.54
C GLU A 246 -8.44 8.09 -20.94
N GLN A 247 -7.15 8.16 -21.32
CA GLN A 247 -6.45 9.39 -21.71
C GLN A 247 -6.61 10.52 -20.69
N ARG A 248 -6.58 10.17 -19.40
CA ARG A 248 -6.69 11.12 -18.29
C ARG A 248 -5.32 11.58 -17.85
N SER A 249 -5.18 12.89 -17.67
CA SER A 249 -4.11 13.48 -16.87
C SER A 249 -4.53 13.57 -15.40
N LEU A 250 -3.53 13.45 -14.52
CA LEU A 250 -3.66 13.43 -13.06
C LEU A 250 -2.80 14.53 -12.44
N ALA A 251 -3.13 14.95 -11.22
CA ALA A 251 -2.35 15.96 -10.50
C ALA A 251 -0.96 15.45 -10.11
N GLY A 252 -0.87 14.15 -9.77
CA GLY A 252 0.37 13.50 -9.38
C GLY A 252 0.15 12.07 -8.93
N LEU A 253 1.24 11.30 -8.89
CA LEU A 253 1.29 9.94 -8.37
C LEU A 253 2.27 9.90 -7.18
N ILE A 254 1.84 9.35 -6.05
CA ILE A 254 2.67 9.20 -4.84
C ILE A 254 2.74 7.73 -4.49
N LEU A 255 3.95 7.20 -4.50
CA LEU A 255 4.25 5.78 -4.28
C LEU A 255 5.11 5.64 -3.03
N LEU A 256 4.53 5.08 -1.98
CA LEU A 256 5.20 4.86 -0.71
C LEU A 256 5.66 3.41 -0.65
N SER A 257 6.97 3.15 -0.75
CA SER A 257 7.53 1.78 -0.68
C SER A 257 6.80 0.76 -1.60
N PRO A 258 6.52 1.08 -2.88
CA PRO A 258 5.59 0.29 -3.69
C PRO A 258 6.10 -1.12 -4.00
N TRP A 259 5.21 -2.12 -3.94
CA TRP A 259 5.52 -3.49 -4.36
C TRP A 259 5.45 -3.59 -5.90
N CYS A 260 6.59 -3.61 -6.58
CA CYS A 260 6.65 -3.37 -8.03
C CYS A 260 7.04 -4.59 -8.87
N ASP A 261 7.43 -5.68 -8.23
CA ASP A 261 7.74 -6.93 -8.92
C ASP A 261 7.25 -8.15 -8.12
N MET A 262 6.34 -8.92 -8.73
CA MET A 262 5.87 -10.20 -8.18
C MET A 262 6.57 -11.40 -8.81
N THR A 263 7.49 -11.17 -9.75
CA THR A 263 8.32 -12.22 -10.38
C THR A 263 9.56 -12.54 -9.55
N THR A 264 10.39 -13.47 -10.03
CA THR A 264 11.71 -13.75 -9.43
C THR A 264 12.85 -12.89 -10.00
N SER A 265 12.55 -11.87 -10.82
CA SER A 265 13.57 -11.06 -11.51
C SER A 265 14.42 -10.19 -10.57
N HIS A 266 13.91 -9.88 -9.37
CA HIS A 266 14.62 -9.19 -8.28
C HIS A 266 15.01 -10.09 -7.09
N SER A 267 14.89 -11.41 -7.24
CA SER A 267 15.17 -12.39 -6.17
C SER A 267 16.52 -13.08 -6.34
N GLN A 268 17.45 -12.48 -7.09
CA GLN A 268 18.77 -13.03 -7.37
C GLN A 268 19.75 -12.78 -6.21
N PRO A 269 20.82 -13.60 -6.06
CA PRO A 269 21.84 -13.37 -5.05
C PRO A 269 22.43 -11.96 -5.09
N GLY A 270 22.60 -11.35 -3.92
CA GLY A 270 23.14 -9.99 -3.76
C GLY A 270 22.12 -8.85 -3.86
N MET A 271 20.88 -9.14 -4.28
CA MET A 271 19.81 -8.14 -4.34
C MET A 271 19.18 -7.86 -2.97
N SER A 272 18.43 -6.77 -2.88
CA SER A 272 17.79 -6.26 -1.67
C SER A 272 16.90 -7.30 -0.98
N ARG A 273 16.17 -8.12 -1.74
CA ARG A 273 15.33 -9.21 -1.18
C ARG A 273 16.13 -10.19 -0.31
N GLN A 274 17.41 -10.42 -0.63
CA GLN A 274 18.32 -11.24 0.17
C GLN A 274 19.09 -10.40 1.20
N ARG A 275 19.70 -9.28 0.76
CA ARG A 275 20.59 -8.43 1.57
C ARG A 275 19.88 -7.77 2.75
N ASN A 276 18.61 -7.42 2.57
CA ASN A 276 17.78 -6.75 3.56
C ASN A 276 16.78 -7.68 4.24
N TYR A 277 16.81 -8.99 3.93
CA TYR A 277 15.87 -10.00 4.45
C TYR A 277 15.67 -9.94 5.97
N VAL A 278 16.76 -9.78 6.74
CA VAL A 278 16.67 -9.68 8.21
C VAL A 278 16.45 -8.25 8.70
N LYS A 279 16.69 -7.25 7.86
CA LYS A 279 16.65 -5.81 8.19
C LYS A 279 15.27 -5.18 7.95
N ASP A 280 14.41 -5.88 7.22
CA ASP A 280 13.05 -5.46 6.88
C ASP A 280 12.00 -6.14 7.79
N VAL A 281 10.85 -5.49 7.99
CA VAL A 281 9.66 -6.08 8.61
C VAL A 281 9.02 -7.14 7.72
N LEU A 282 9.18 -7.06 6.41
CA LEU A 282 8.56 -8.04 5.51
C LEU A 282 9.22 -9.42 5.57
N GLY A 283 10.54 -9.48 5.71
CA GLY A 283 11.30 -10.74 5.74
C GLY A 283 10.86 -11.74 4.63
N PRO A 284 10.55 -13.01 4.96
CA PRO A 284 10.08 -14.01 3.98
C PRO A 284 8.64 -13.83 3.52
N ALA A 285 7.90 -12.89 4.12
CA ALA A 285 6.46 -12.88 4.04
C ALA A 285 5.92 -12.42 2.66
N ILE A 286 6.80 -12.02 1.73
CA ILE A 286 6.47 -11.70 0.34
C ILE A 286 7.57 -12.21 -0.61
N ASN A 287 7.61 -13.53 -0.80
CA ASN A 287 8.34 -14.14 -1.91
C ASN A 287 7.41 -14.41 -3.11
N PRO A 288 7.95 -14.56 -4.34
CA PRO A 288 7.14 -14.86 -5.53
C PRO A 288 6.25 -16.12 -5.39
N ASP A 289 6.67 -17.10 -4.59
CA ASP A 289 5.88 -18.31 -4.31
C ASP A 289 4.92 -18.21 -3.11
N SER A 290 4.82 -17.02 -2.50
CA SER A 290 4.01 -16.80 -1.30
C SER A 290 2.52 -16.96 -1.55
N TYR A 291 1.77 -17.17 -0.45
CA TYR A 291 0.30 -17.19 -0.47
C TYR A 291 -0.28 -15.90 -1.07
N ALA A 292 0.31 -14.73 -0.75
CA ALA A 292 -0.12 -13.44 -1.27
C ALA A 292 -0.06 -13.36 -2.80
N VAL A 293 1.08 -13.73 -3.39
CA VAL A 293 1.25 -13.72 -4.83
C VAL A 293 0.28 -14.69 -5.51
N LYS A 294 0.12 -15.90 -4.98
CA LYS A 294 -0.80 -16.90 -5.54
C LYS A 294 -2.27 -16.47 -5.48
N ALA A 295 -2.70 -15.91 -4.34
CA ALA A 295 -4.05 -15.40 -4.17
C ALA A 295 -4.33 -14.24 -5.13
N PHE A 296 -3.40 -13.28 -5.20
CA PHE A 296 -3.51 -12.10 -6.05
C PHE A 296 -3.50 -12.46 -7.54
N LEU A 297 -2.54 -13.25 -8.01
CA LEU A 297 -2.44 -13.59 -9.43
C LEU A 297 -3.61 -14.43 -9.94
N GLY A 298 -4.19 -15.28 -9.10
CA GLY A 298 -5.29 -16.16 -9.53
C GLY A 298 -4.92 -17.10 -10.69
N GLY A 299 -3.63 -17.42 -10.85
CA GLY A 299 -3.11 -18.23 -11.95
C GLY A 299 -2.64 -17.42 -13.17
N LEU A 300 -2.79 -16.09 -13.17
CA LEU A 300 -2.22 -15.23 -14.21
C LEU A 300 -0.69 -15.16 -14.10
N SER A 301 -0.04 -14.85 -15.23
CA SER A 301 1.39 -14.55 -15.23
C SER A 301 1.67 -13.27 -14.43
N PRO A 302 2.70 -13.24 -13.57
CA PRO A 302 3.14 -12.01 -12.91
C PRO A 302 3.80 -11.03 -13.89
N GLU A 303 4.16 -11.45 -15.10
CA GLU A 303 4.81 -10.63 -16.13
C GLU A 303 3.80 -9.74 -16.88
N SER A 304 3.20 -8.78 -16.17
CA SER A 304 2.28 -7.79 -16.74
C SER A 304 2.69 -6.37 -16.32
N PRO A 305 2.58 -5.36 -17.20
CA PRO A 305 2.75 -3.95 -16.85
C PRO A 305 1.82 -3.46 -15.72
N TYR A 306 0.69 -4.13 -15.51
CA TYR A 306 -0.25 -3.83 -14.42
C TYR A 306 0.10 -4.54 -13.10
N ILE A 307 0.89 -5.62 -13.14
CA ILE A 307 1.19 -6.47 -11.97
C ILE A 307 2.63 -6.27 -11.50
N SER A 308 3.60 -6.36 -12.40
CA SER A 308 5.03 -6.26 -12.11
C SER A 308 5.70 -5.24 -13.03
N PRO A 309 5.37 -3.94 -12.91
CA PRO A 309 5.94 -2.90 -13.78
C PRO A 309 7.46 -2.74 -13.66
N SER A 310 8.09 -3.33 -12.63
CA SER A 310 9.55 -3.40 -12.49
C SER A 310 10.18 -4.71 -12.96
N CYS A 311 9.39 -5.72 -13.33
CA CYS A 311 9.92 -7.01 -13.80
C CYS A 311 10.94 -6.80 -14.94
N LYS A 312 12.15 -7.36 -14.79
CA LYS A 312 13.27 -7.17 -15.73
C LYS A 312 13.06 -7.84 -17.09
N TRP A 313 12.08 -8.73 -17.20
CA TRP A 313 11.79 -9.49 -18.42
C TRP A 313 10.77 -8.81 -19.33
N ILE A 314 10.09 -7.77 -18.84
CA ILE A 314 9.21 -6.91 -19.63
C ILE A 314 9.75 -5.48 -19.65
N GLN A 315 9.27 -4.67 -20.60
CA GLN A 315 9.66 -3.26 -20.75
C GLN A 315 8.41 -2.39 -20.92
N PRO A 316 7.70 -2.08 -19.82
CA PRO A 316 6.51 -1.24 -19.90
C PRO A 316 6.88 0.21 -20.16
N SER A 317 6.02 0.92 -20.90
CA SER A 317 6.10 2.37 -21.03
C SER A 317 5.51 3.05 -19.78
N PHE A 318 6.02 4.24 -19.47
CA PHE A 318 5.42 5.16 -18.49
C PHE A 318 5.05 6.50 -19.16
N GLY A 319 4.97 6.53 -20.49
CA GLY A 319 4.56 7.73 -21.23
C GLY A 319 3.19 8.22 -20.78
N GLY A 320 3.05 9.53 -20.58
CA GLY A 320 1.83 10.16 -20.10
C GLY A 320 1.58 10.02 -18.59
N PHE A 321 2.44 9.31 -17.83
CA PHE A 321 2.31 9.28 -16.37
C PHE A 321 2.50 10.70 -15.78
N PRO A 322 1.76 11.02 -14.70
CA PRO A 322 1.88 12.32 -14.06
C PRO A 322 3.21 12.45 -13.32
N ARG A 323 3.53 13.66 -12.86
CA ARG A 323 4.62 13.88 -11.91
C ARG A 323 4.53 12.88 -10.76
N THR A 324 5.66 12.29 -10.38
CA THR A 324 5.66 11.17 -9.43
C THR A 324 6.59 11.43 -8.25
N TYR A 325 6.12 11.15 -7.03
CA TYR A 325 6.94 11.05 -5.82
C TYR A 325 7.11 9.57 -5.47
N LEU A 326 8.34 9.07 -5.55
CA LEU A 326 8.68 7.67 -5.34
C LEU A 326 9.56 7.51 -4.10
N VAL A 327 9.05 6.80 -3.10
CA VAL A 327 9.74 6.57 -1.83
C VAL A 327 10.30 5.16 -1.77
N ALA A 328 11.51 5.05 -1.21
CA ALA A 328 12.08 3.78 -0.77
C ALA A 328 12.77 3.94 0.58
N GLY A 329 12.80 2.88 1.37
CA GLY A 329 13.69 2.72 2.50
C GLY A 329 14.93 1.90 2.12
N GLU A 330 16.10 2.33 2.58
CA GLU A 330 17.38 1.65 2.28
C GLU A 330 17.43 0.19 2.78
N MET A 331 16.67 -0.13 3.83
CA MET A 331 16.57 -1.47 4.41
C MET A 331 15.40 -2.29 3.86
N GLU A 332 14.77 -1.85 2.77
CA GLU A 332 13.66 -2.58 2.16
C GLU A 332 14.11 -3.81 1.36
N VAL A 333 13.33 -4.88 1.42
CA VAL A 333 13.45 -6.02 0.49
C VAL A 333 13.09 -5.60 -0.94
N PHE A 334 12.22 -4.59 -1.10
CA PHE A 334 11.82 -4.06 -2.40
C PHE A 334 12.74 -2.96 -2.96
N LEU A 335 13.83 -2.60 -2.27
CA LEU A 335 14.69 -1.50 -2.70
C LEU A 335 15.14 -1.60 -4.17
N ASP A 336 15.62 -2.77 -4.61
CA ASP A 336 16.16 -2.92 -5.97
C ASP A 336 15.05 -2.91 -7.05
N GLU A 337 13.85 -3.41 -6.75
CA GLU A 337 12.72 -3.30 -7.69
C GLU A 337 12.20 -1.86 -7.76
N ILE A 338 12.19 -1.12 -6.65
CA ILE A 338 11.85 0.31 -6.65
C ILE A 338 12.89 1.13 -7.42
N LYS A 339 14.19 0.79 -7.32
CA LYS A 339 15.25 1.41 -8.13
C LYS A 339 15.08 1.11 -9.61
N THR A 340 14.65 -0.10 -9.97
CA THR A 340 14.29 -0.42 -11.36
C THR A 340 13.09 0.40 -11.84
N LEU A 341 12.06 0.57 -11.01
CA LEU A 341 10.93 1.46 -11.33
C LEU A 341 11.39 2.89 -11.58
N LYS A 342 12.21 3.44 -10.68
CA LYS A 342 12.80 4.78 -10.79
C LYS A 342 13.47 4.96 -12.16
N SER A 343 14.44 4.11 -12.48
CA SER A 343 15.18 4.18 -13.74
C SER A 343 14.28 4.09 -14.97
N ARG A 344 13.19 3.31 -14.89
CA ARG A 344 12.21 3.22 -15.98
C ARG A 344 11.39 4.50 -16.12
N MET A 345 10.99 5.14 -15.02
CA MET A 345 10.17 6.35 -15.03
C MET A 345 10.95 7.61 -15.42
N GLU A 346 12.25 7.68 -15.11
CA GLU A 346 13.12 8.84 -15.44
C GLU A 346 13.08 9.24 -16.93
N GLY A 347 12.91 8.26 -17.83
CA GLY A 347 12.84 8.52 -19.27
C GLY A 347 11.47 8.98 -19.79
N PHE A 348 10.43 9.00 -18.96
CA PHE A 348 9.04 9.23 -19.42
C PHE A 348 8.28 10.31 -18.64
N VAL A 349 8.62 10.56 -17.37
CA VAL A 349 7.84 11.48 -16.53
C VAL A 349 8.30 12.92 -16.78
N GLU A 350 7.74 13.54 -17.83
CA GLU A 350 8.09 14.89 -18.31
C GLU A 350 7.94 15.98 -17.23
N ARG A 351 7.00 15.80 -16.29
CA ARG A 351 6.74 16.74 -15.18
C ARG A 351 7.55 16.45 -13.91
N GLY A 352 8.53 15.55 -14.01
CA GLY A 352 9.51 15.26 -12.96
C GLY A 352 9.18 14.02 -12.10
N LEU A 353 10.24 13.27 -11.79
CA LEU A 353 10.26 12.19 -10.81
C LEU A 353 11.08 12.64 -9.59
N THR A 354 10.45 12.69 -8.42
CA THR A 354 11.16 12.88 -7.15
C THR A 354 11.39 11.52 -6.50
N TYR A 355 12.65 11.16 -6.27
CA TYR A 355 13.02 9.93 -5.58
C TYR A 355 13.51 10.24 -4.16
N ASP A 356 12.84 9.67 -3.16
CA ASP A 356 13.15 9.83 -1.74
C ASP A 356 13.56 8.47 -1.15
N GLU A 357 14.86 8.21 -1.13
CA GLU A 357 15.44 7.04 -0.46
C GLU A 357 15.81 7.41 0.98
N THR A 358 15.03 6.96 1.95
CA THR A 358 15.27 7.26 3.36
C THR A 358 16.32 6.29 3.94
N PRO A 359 17.45 6.79 4.46
CA PRO A 359 18.52 5.95 5.01
C PRO A 359 18.04 5.11 6.20
N ALA A 360 18.50 3.87 6.25
CA ALA A 360 18.16 2.89 7.27
C ALA A 360 16.65 2.70 7.54
N ALA A 361 15.78 3.08 6.60
CA ALA A 361 14.35 2.87 6.73
C ALA A 361 13.94 1.49 6.18
N PRO A 362 13.07 0.76 6.91
CA PRO A 362 12.46 -0.49 6.47
C PRO A 362 11.26 -0.25 5.55
N HIS A 363 10.59 -1.33 5.14
CA HIS A 363 9.39 -1.25 4.32
C HIS A 363 8.25 -0.55 5.05
N ASP A 364 7.51 0.27 4.30
CA ASP A 364 6.37 1.05 4.79
C ASP A 364 6.65 1.80 6.09
N PHE A 365 7.88 2.30 6.27
CA PHE A 365 8.27 2.96 7.52
C PHE A 365 7.38 4.14 7.89
N CYS A 366 6.72 4.77 6.91
CA CYS A 366 5.73 5.82 7.12
C CYS A 366 4.56 5.37 8.03
N THR A 367 4.21 4.08 8.02
CA THR A 367 3.11 3.50 8.81
C THR A 367 3.56 3.04 10.21
N ILE A 368 4.87 2.89 10.44
CA ILE A 368 5.43 2.26 11.65
C ILE A 368 5.72 3.33 12.70
N SER A 369 4.98 3.36 13.81
CA SER A 369 5.14 4.37 14.87
C SER A 369 6.52 4.42 15.53
N LEU A 370 7.29 3.32 15.49
CA LEU A 370 8.68 3.28 15.97
C LEU A 370 9.68 4.01 15.07
N MET A 371 9.26 4.46 13.87
CA MET A 371 10.06 5.16 12.89
C MET A 371 9.91 6.68 12.98
N GLU A 372 9.54 7.22 14.15
CA GLU A 372 9.65 8.65 14.39
C GLU A 372 11.12 9.05 14.64
N PRO A 373 11.56 10.23 14.14
CA PRO A 373 10.77 11.22 13.40
C PRO A 373 10.68 10.96 11.88
N GLU A 374 11.37 9.95 11.35
CA GLU A 374 11.52 9.73 9.90
C GLU A 374 10.17 9.59 9.17
N ARG A 375 9.20 8.91 9.79
CA ARG A 375 7.86 8.73 9.21
C ARG A 375 7.10 10.05 9.05
N SER A 376 7.11 10.91 10.07
CA SER A 376 6.43 12.21 10.02
C SER A 376 7.15 13.16 9.06
N GLN A 377 8.48 13.14 9.07
CA GLN A 377 9.30 13.94 8.17
C GLN A 377 9.07 13.56 6.70
N LEU A 378 8.91 12.26 6.39
CA LEU A 378 8.56 11.83 5.04
C LEU A 378 7.21 12.40 4.61
N LEU A 379 6.16 12.22 5.41
CA LEU A 379 4.82 12.69 5.04
C LEU A 379 4.75 14.22 4.94
N ALA A 380 5.55 14.95 5.71
CA ALA A 380 5.72 16.39 5.55
C ALA A 380 6.34 16.75 4.19
N ARG A 381 7.43 16.08 3.78
CA ARG A 381 8.05 16.30 2.44
C ARG A 381 7.10 15.96 1.29
N VAL A 382 6.32 14.88 1.42
CA VAL A 382 5.29 14.50 0.44
C VAL A 382 4.23 15.59 0.35
N ALA A 383 3.75 16.12 1.47
CA ALA A 383 2.78 17.20 1.50
C ALA A 383 3.32 18.51 0.89
N GLU A 384 4.60 18.84 1.14
CA GLU A 384 5.28 19.96 0.48
C GLU A 384 5.33 19.78 -1.04
N TRP A 385 5.68 18.58 -1.51
CA TRP A 385 5.69 18.26 -2.94
C TRP A 385 4.30 18.33 -3.58
N VAL A 386 3.24 17.98 -2.85
CA VAL A 386 1.85 18.15 -3.29
C VAL A 386 1.50 19.63 -3.41
N ASP A 387 1.85 20.42 -2.40
CA ASP A 387 1.56 21.86 -2.38
C ASP A 387 2.32 22.64 -3.46
N ASP A 388 3.48 22.14 -3.89
CA ASP A 388 4.28 22.73 -4.95
C ASP A 388 3.84 22.33 -6.37
N ALA A 389 2.71 21.63 -6.53
CA ALA A 389 2.23 21.16 -7.84
C ALA A 389 1.94 22.29 -8.86
N ASP A 390 1.78 23.54 -8.41
CA ASP A 390 1.60 24.72 -9.26
C ASP A 390 2.89 25.51 -9.52
N ARG A 391 4.01 25.15 -8.89
CA ARG A 391 5.27 25.84 -9.17
C ARG A 391 5.71 25.49 -10.60
N PRO A 392 6.00 26.49 -11.45
CA PRO A 392 6.73 26.23 -12.68
C PRO A 392 7.99 25.47 -12.32
N ILE A 393 8.33 24.42 -13.08
CA ILE A 393 9.58 23.70 -12.92
C ILE A 393 10.69 24.73 -13.17
N ALA A 394 11.29 25.25 -12.11
CA ALA A 394 12.51 26.03 -12.25
C ALA A 394 13.56 25.07 -12.82
N GLU A 395 14.25 25.47 -13.89
CA GLU A 395 15.31 24.70 -14.56
C GLU A 395 16.53 24.39 -13.66
N GLU A 396 16.44 24.63 -12.36
CA GLU A 396 17.54 24.57 -11.39
C GLU A 396 17.40 23.41 -10.40
N TYR A 397 17.34 22.16 -10.87
CA TYR A 397 17.75 21.01 -10.04
C TYR A 397 18.50 19.96 -10.88
N LEU A 398 19.48 20.42 -11.67
CA LEU A 398 20.66 19.62 -11.98
C LEU A 398 21.67 19.80 -10.84
N ILE A 399 21.48 19.08 -9.73
CA ILE A 399 22.60 18.87 -8.81
C ILE A 399 23.45 17.75 -9.42
N TYR A 400 24.46 18.15 -10.19
CA TYR A 400 25.67 17.37 -10.33
C TYR A 400 26.25 17.15 -8.93
N ILE A 401 26.41 15.89 -8.52
CA ILE A 401 27.67 15.21 -8.15
C ILE A 401 27.35 13.72 -7.93
#